data_AF-A0A7K3HIB0-F1
#
_entry.id   AF-A0A7K3HIB0-F1
#
_cell.length_a   1.000
_cell.length_b   1.000
_cell.length_c   1.000
_cell.angle_alpha   90.00
_cell.angle_beta   90.00
_cell.angle_gamma   90.00
#
_symmetry.space_group_name_H-M   'P 1'
#
loop_
_entity.id
_entity.type
_entity.pdbx_description
1 polymer ?
#
loop_
_entity_poly.entity_id
_entity_poly.type
_entity_poly.pdbx_seq_one_letter_code
_entity_poly.pdbx_strand_id
1 'polypeptide(L)'
;MTATETTPPSTASTASTAGNAGTGAWQATHIFYAANPRPLLLQCVRPLVDELAADGLLANWFFINYWLEGPHVRLRVKPSSPEAAEEVRRRTGAAIDAFLAERPALYEVDSGFLNDFYNTLFEIEFPGGERAPYLDGDGRMRLRPNNSRHAEPYEPEYGKYGGPAGIELAEWHFRHSSELVADAFRTKNLHLRTVLLGTSAQLMMVMSGCFLPGDRELAGYLDSYYEFWHRAFPGTGFIGTEEYDRNYAATAPALAAQFARIRAAVAGDGTAGTA
;
A
#
# COMPACT_ATOMS: atom_id res chain seq x y z
N MET A 1 -34.73 -36.21 30.24
CA MET A 1 -33.43 -36.72 29.77
C MET A 1 -33.22 -36.23 28.35
N THR A 2 -32.54 -35.09 28.22
CA THR A 2 -31.78 -34.70 27.03
C THR A 2 -30.95 -33.49 27.45
N ALA A 3 -29.64 -33.65 27.37
CA ALA A 3 -28.63 -32.85 28.04
C ALA A 3 -28.36 -31.55 27.29
N THR A 4 -28.21 -30.48 28.07
CA THR A 4 -27.69 -29.18 27.67
C THR A 4 -26.17 -29.29 27.56
N GLU A 5 -25.61 -29.17 26.36
CA GLU A 5 -24.17 -29.10 26.16
C GLU A 5 -23.73 -27.62 26.19
N THR A 6 -23.04 -27.29 27.28
CA THR A 6 -22.46 -25.98 27.56
C THR A 6 -21.05 -25.93 26.98
N THR A 7 -20.84 -25.19 25.89
CA THR A 7 -19.50 -24.96 25.34
C THR A 7 -18.73 -23.97 26.24
N PRO A 8 -17.53 -24.32 26.74
CA PRO A 8 -16.75 -23.42 27.59
C PRO A 8 -16.10 -22.28 26.77
N PRO A 9 -15.81 -21.13 27.41
CA PRO A 9 -15.17 -20.00 26.75
C PRO A 9 -13.75 -20.35 26.33
N SER A 10 -13.44 -20.09 25.05
CA SER A 10 -12.10 -20.19 24.48
C SER A 10 -11.16 -19.26 25.24
N THR A 11 -10.25 -19.85 26.01
CA THR A 11 -9.16 -19.18 26.69
C THR A 11 -8.28 -18.49 25.64
N ALA A 12 -8.13 -17.17 25.76
CA ALA A 12 -7.16 -16.39 25.01
C ALA A 12 -5.78 -17.04 25.15
N SER A 13 -5.34 -17.68 24.06
CA SER A 13 -3.99 -18.21 23.94
C SER A 13 -3.03 -17.03 23.89
N THR A 14 -2.35 -16.78 25.00
CA THR A 14 -1.16 -15.95 25.08
C THR A 14 -0.07 -16.63 24.26
N ALA A 15 -0.09 -16.37 22.96
CA ALA A 15 1.00 -16.76 22.06
C ALA A 15 2.23 -15.93 22.43
N SER A 16 3.15 -16.63 23.08
CA SER A 16 4.50 -16.23 23.48
C SER A 16 5.22 -15.37 22.43
N THR A 17 5.65 -14.21 22.89
CA THR A 17 6.66 -13.31 22.32
C THR A 17 8.03 -13.98 22.27
N ALA A 18 8.24 -14.87 21.29
CA ALA A 18 9.55 -15.41 20.98
C ALA A 18 9.87 -15.17 19.50
N GLY A 19 10.34 -13.95 19.21
CA GLY A 19 10.83 -13.57 17.88
C GLY A 19 11.39 -12.15 17.86
N ASN A 20 12.72 -12.04 17.80
CA ASN A 20 13.55 -10.84 17.63
C ASN A 20 13.85 -9.98 18.88
N ALA A 21 14.74 -10.46 19.76
CA ALA A 21 15.23 -9.73 20.94
C ALA A 21 16.11 -8.50 20.65
N GLY A 22 16.13 -7.99 19.41
CA GLY A 22 16.98 -6.86 19.00
C GLY A 22 16.22 -5.56 18.70
N THR A 23 15.01 -5.64 18.11
CA THR A 23 14.30 -4.47 17.56
C THR A 23 13.09 -4.07 18.38
N GLY A 24 12.69 -2.79 18.32
CA GLY A 24 11.43 -2.34 18.92
C GLY A 24 10.20 -2.85 18.17
N ALA A 25 9.04 -2.78 18.83
CA ALA A 25 7.76 -3.10 18.22
C ALA A 25 7.39 -2.10 17.12
N TRP A 26 6.71 -2.57 16.07
CA TRP A 26 6.17 -1.72 15.01
C TRP A 26 5.25 -0.65 15.58
N GLN A 27 5.43 0.58 15.09
CA GLN A 27 4.59 1.72 15.40
C GLN A 27 3.79 2.11 14.16
N ALA A 28 2.50 2.29 14.34
CA ALA A 28 1.55 2.53 13.29
C ALA A 28 0.93 3.92 13.47
N THR A 29 1.09 4.79 12.47
CA THR A 29 0.48 6.13 12.46
C THR A 29 -0.32 6.31 11.18
N HIS A 30 -1.61 6.56 11.31
CA HIS A 30 -2.49 6.92 10.19
C HIS A 30 -2.52 8.43 10.07
N ILE A 31 -2.24 8.95 8.88
CA ILE A 31 -2.12 10.38 8.57
C ILE A 31 -3.24 10.73 7.59
N PHE A 32 -4.35 11.26 8.12
CA PHE A 32 -5.50 11.66 7.32
C PHE A 32 -5.18 12.98 6.64
N TYR A 33 -4.98 12.90 5.32
CA TYR A 33 -4.50 13.99 4.49
C TYR A 33 -5.15 13.89 3.12
N ALA A 34 -6.29 14.56 2.96
CA ALA A 34 -7.10 14.55 1.74
C ALA A 34 -6.52 15.46 0.63
N ALA A 35 -5.24 15.30 0.34
CA ALA A 35 -4.56 15.95 -0.77
C ALA A 35 -3.59 14.96 -1.43
N ASN A 36 -2.85 15.42 -2.43
CA ASN A 36 -1.79 14.62 -3.03
C ASN A 36 -0.80 14.18 -1.92
N PRO A 37 -0.54 12.88 -1.72
CA PRO A 37 0.36 12.41 -0.67
C PRO A 37 1.85 12.67 -0.99
N ARG A 38 2.21 13.06 -2.21
CA ARG A 38 3.61 13.24 -2.62
C ARG A 38 4.37 14.27 -1.77
N PRO A 39 3.86 15.47 -1.46
CA PRO A 39 4.53 16.38 -0.54
C PRO A 39 4.72 15.78 0.86
N LEU A 40 3.72 15.09 1.41
CA LEU A 40 3.84 14.38 2.69
C LEU A 40 5.00 13.37 2.65
N LEU A 41 5.10 12.59 1.57
CA LEU A 41 6.18 11.63 1.40
C LEU A 41 7.55 12.28 1.30
N LEU A 42 7.70 13.32 0.46
CA LEU A 42 9.00 13.91 0.14
C LEU A 42 9.50 14.93 1.16
N GLN A 43 8.59 15.59 1.88
CA GLN A 43 8.92 16.73 2.76
C GLN A 43 8.70 16.41 4.24
N CYS A 44 8.05 15.29 4.57
CA CYS A 44 7.87 14.84 5.96
C CYS A 44 8.42 13.44 6.17
N VAL A 45 7.84 12.42 5.50
CA VAL A 45 8.19 11.02 5.77
C VAL A 45 9.63 10.71 5.42
N ARG A 46 10.10 11.13 4.23
CA ARG A 46 11.47 10.83 3.80
C ARG A 46 12.53 11.50 4.68
N PRO A 47 12.50 12.82 4.96
CA PRO A 47 13.42 13.44 5.90
C PRO A 47 13.42 12.77 7.28
N LEU A 48 12.23 12.49 7.83
CA LEU A 48 12.09 11.81 9.12
C LEU A 48 12.79 10.44 9.13
N VAL A 49 12.55 9.62 8.10
CA VAL A 49 13.14 8.28 7.98
C VAL A 49 14.65 8.37 7.84
N ASP A 50 15.15 9.29 7.00
CA ASP A 50 16.58 9.49 6.78
C ASP A 50 17.28 9.92 8.09
N GLU A 51 16.67 10.81 8.87
CA GLU A 51 17.18 11.24 10.18
C GLU A 51 17.16 10.11 11.22
N LEU A 52 16.05 9.38 11.33
CA LEU A 52 15.95 8.24 12.25
C LEU A 52 16.97 7.14 11.90
N ALA A 53 17.21 6.91 10.61
CA ALA A 53 18.21 5.94 10.15
C ALA A 53 19.64 6.43 10.45
N ALA A 54 19.94 7.71 10.19
CA ALA A 54 21.25 8.30 10.47
C ALA A 54 21.63 8.24 11.96
N ASP A 55 20.64 8.40 12.84
CA ASP A 55 20.81 8.31 14.29
C ASP A 55 20.78 6.86 14.82
N GLY A 56 20.65 5.85 13.95
CA GLY A 56 20.60 4.45 14.35
C GLY A 56 19.34 4.05 15.12
N LEU A 57 18.25 4.82 14.98
CA LEU A 57 16.97 4.62 15.68
C LEU A 57 15.97 3.77 14.88
N LEU A 58 16.28 3.43 13.63
CA LEU A 58 15.36 2.78 12.70
C LEU A 58 15.83 1.37 12.31
N ALA A 59 14.99 0.36 12.55
CA ALA A 59 15.17 -0.98 12.01
C ALA A 59 14.51 -1.16 10.65
N ASN A 60 13.31 -0.60 10.48
CA ASN A 60 12.51 -0.79 9.27
C ASN A 60 11.43 0.31 9.16
N TRP A 61 10.91 0.56 7.97
CA TRP A 61 9.78 1.43 7.73
C TRP A 61 9.08 1.07 6.41
N PHE A 62 7.81 1.42 6.31
CA PHE A 62 7.11 1.48 5.03
C PHE A 62 5.87 2.35 5.14
N PHE A 63 5.28 2.69 4.01
CA PHE A 63 3.98 3.35 3.97
C PHE A 63 3.05 2.69 2.96
N ILE A 64 1.75 2.85 3.18
CA ILE A 64 0.73 2.51 2.19
C ILE A 64 -0.32 3.62 2.13
N ASN A 65 -0.90 3.84 0.96
CA ASN A 65 -2.11 4.64 0.83
C ASN A 65 -3.31 3.78 1.23
N TYR A 66 -4.27 4.38 1.91
CA TYR A 66 -5.49 3.69 2.32
C TYR A 66 -6.70 4.62 2.29
N TRP A 67 -7.89 4.04 2.32
CA TRP A 67 -9.15 4.73 1.99
C TRP A 67 -10.19 4.65 3.11
N LEU A 68 -10.13 3.63 3.97
CA LEU A 68 -11.11 3.40 5.03
C LEU A 68 -11.11 4.57 6.03
N GLU A 69 -12.31 5.04 6.40
CA GLU A 69 -12.51 6.25 7.21
C GLU A 69 -11.93 7.53 6.57
N GLY A 70 -11.66 7.52 5.25
CA GLY A 70 -11.17 8.65 4.46
C GLY A 70 -9.76 8.42 3.90
N PRO A 71 -9.35 9.16 2.85
CA PRO A 71 -8.05 9.01 2.23
C PRO A 71 -6.92 9.38 3.21
N HIS A 72 -6.00 8.45 3.43
CA HIS A 72 -4.91 8.63 4.37
C HIS A 72 -3.67 7.83 3.97
N VAL A 73 -2.54 8.20 4.57
CA VAL A 73 -1.30 7.41 4.52
C VAL A 73 -1.17 6.65 5.83
N ARG A 74 -0.94 5.33 5.75
CA ARG A 74 -0.55 4.52 6.91
C ARG A 74 0.97 4.44 6.92
N LEU A 75 1.60 5.17 7.82
CA LEU A 75 3.03 5.09 8.07
C LEU A 75 3.29 3.99 9.12
N ARG A 76 4.26 3.12 8.83
CA ARG A 76 4.75 2.09 9.72
C ARG A 76 6.24 2.28 9.94
N VAL A 77 6.64 2.37 11.21
CA VAL A 77 8.03 2.59 11.62
C VAL A 77 8.41 1.55 12.66
N LYS A 78 9.52 0.85 12.46
CA LYS A 78 10.06 -0.14 13.40
C LYS A 78 11.30 0.45 14.06
N PRO A 79 11.27 0.75 15.36
CA PRO A 79 12.44 1.24 16.09
C PRO A 79 13.58 0.20 16.09
N SER A 80 14.82 0.67 16.13
CA SER A 80 16.02 -0.17 16.18
C SER A 80 16.12 -0.99 17.46
N SER A 81 15.51 -0.54 18.55
CA SER A 81 15.39 -1.26 19.82
C SER A 81 14.14 -0.82 20.61
N PRO A 82 13.73 -1.55 21.66
CA PRO A 82 12.66 -1.12 22.56
C PRO A 82 12.91 0.24 23.20
N GLU A 83 14.16 0.57 23.53
CA GLU A 83 14.56 1.84 24.15
C GLU A 83 14.41 3.02 23.18
N ALA A 84 14.65 2.79 21.89
CA ALA A 84 14.45 3.79 20.84
C ALA A 84 12.96 4.10 20.59
N ALA A 85 12.04 3.25 21.06
CA ALA A 85 10.63 3.32 20.68
C ALA A 85 9.98 4.66 21.00
N GLU A 86 10.20 5.19 22.21
CA GLU A 86 9.56 6.46 22.59
C GLU A 86 10.10 7.64 21.79
N GLU A 87 11.41 7.66 21.53
CA GLU A 87 12.02 8.73 20.74
C GLU A 87 11.56 8.69 19.27
N VAL A 88 11.47 7.50 18.67
CA VAL A 88 10.91 7.32 17.33
C VAL A 88 9.46 7.82 17.26
N ARG A 89 8.64 7.49 18.26
CA ARG A 89 7.24 7.93 18.34
C ARG A 89 7.13 9.45 18.42
N ARG A 90 7.93 10.05 19.30
CA ARG A 90 7.98 11.50 19.52
C ARG A 90 8.40 12.25 18.26
N ARG A 91 9.49 11.82 17.60
CA ARG A 91 9.96 12.45 16.35
C ARG A 91 8.97 12.27 15.20
N THR A 92 8.39 11.08 15.07
CA THR A 92 7.37 10.80 14.05
C THR A 92 6.16 11.72 14.23
N GLY A 93 5.63 11.82 15.46
CA GLY A 93 4.52 12.72 15.76
C GLY A 93 4.85 14.18 15.46
N ALA A 94 5.99 14.68 15.94
CA ALA A 94 6.41 16.06 15.73
C ALA A 94 6.60 16.41 14.25
N ALA A 95 7.22 15.53 13.46
CA ALA A 95 7.43 15.75 12.02
C ALA A 95 6.09 15.81 11.25
N ILE A 96 5.14 14.94 11.61
CA ILE A 96 3.81 14.92 10.98
C ILE A 96 3.01 16.17 11.40
N ASP A 97 3.01 16.52 12.69
CA ASP A 97 2.29 17.69 13.20
C ASP A 97 2.82 18.99 12.57
N ALA A 98 4.13 19.11 12.42
CA ALA A 98 4.76 20.24 11.73
C ALA A 98 4.36 20.31 10.25
N PHE A 99 4.39 19.17 9.54
CA PHE A 99 3.98 19.12 8.13
C PHE A 99 2.51 19.49 7.94
N LEU A 100 1.61 18.96 8.77
CA LEU A 100 0.17 19.24 8.69
C LEU A 100 -0.14 20.72 9.01
N ALA A 101 0.62 21.34 9.92
CA ALA A 101 0.50 22.76 10.23
C ALA A 101 1.02 23.65 9.08
N GLU A 102 2.13 23.28 8.45
CA GLU A 102 2.71 24.04 7.34
C GLU A 102 1.91 23.88 6.04
N ARG A 103 1.39 22.68 5.79
CA ARG A 103 0.77 22.28 4.51
C ARG A 103 -0.57 21.57 4.71
N PRO A 104 -1.57 22.20 5.35
CA PRO A 104 -2.86 21.57 5.51
C PRO A 104 -3.50 21.28 4.15
N ALA A 105 -4.10 20.09 4.02
CA ALA A 105 -5.02 19.79 2.94
C ALA A 105 -6.25 20.69 3.11
N LEU A 106 -6.46 21.57 2.13
CA LEU A 106 -7.58 22.52 2.13
C LEU A 106 -8.87 21.91 1.58
N TYR A 107 -8.76 20.75 0.93
CA TYR A 107 -9.91 20.03 0.41
C TYR A 107 -10.56 19.20 1.51
N GLU A 108 -11.88 19.30 1.64
CA GLU A 108 -12.70 18.40 2.45
C GLU A 108 -13.29 17.33 1.55
N VAL A 109 -13.14 16.06 1.96
CA VAL A 109 -13.72 14.93 1.24
C VAL A 109 -15.20 14.89 1.55
N ASP A 110 -16.04 15.15 0.56
CA ASP A 110 -17.46 14.85 0.65
C ASP A 110 -17.67 13.33 0.50
N SER A 111 -18.19 12.70 1.55
CA SER A 111 -18.47 11.26 1.57
C SER A 111 -19.59 10.87 0.59
N GLY A 112 -20.42 11.82 0.14
CA GLY A 112 -21.54 11.56 -0.76
C GLY A 112 -21.14 11.11 -2.17
N PHE A 113 -20.13 11.74 -2.78
CA PHE A 113 -19.73 11.46 -4.17
C PHE A 113 -19.00 10.12 -4.34
N LEU A 114 -18.37 9.62 -3.26
CA LEU A 114 -17.56 8.41 -3.27
C LEU A 114 -18.25 7.21 -2.61
N ASN A 115 -19.51 7.33 -2.19
CA ASN A 115 -20.16 6.31 -1.37
C ASN A 115 -20.25 4.95 -2.09
N ASP A 116 -20.69 4.94 -3.35
CA ASP A 116 -20.77 3.72 -4.15
C ASP A 116 -19.38 3.12 -4.42
N PHE A 117 -18.37 3.96 -4.62
CA PHE A 117 -16.98 3.52 -4.77
C PHE A 117 -16.44 2.87 -3.49
N TYR A 118 -16.69 3.48 -2.33
CA TYR A 118 -16.30 2.91 -1.04
C TYR A 118 -17.07 1.62 -0.72
N ASN A 119 -18.33 1.52 -1.14
CA ASN A 119 -19.13 0.29 -0.99
C ASN A 119 -18.46 -0.87 -1.72
N THR A 120 -18.09 -0.68 -2.99
CA THR A 120 -17.37 -1.68 -3.79
C THR A 120 -16.02 -2.05 -3.16
N LEU A 121 -15.23 -1.06 -2.72
CA LEU A 121 -13.95 -1.34 -2.06
C LEU A 121 -14.12 -2.14 -0.76
N PHE A 122 -15.16 -1.87 0.02
CA PHE A 122 -15.45 -2.60 1.25
C PHE A 122 -15.78 -4.07 0.96
N GLU A 123 -16.61 -4.33 -0.04
CA GLU A 123 -16.99 -5.70 -0.44
C GLU A 123 -15.80 -6.52 -0.91
N ILE A 124 -14.82 -5.89 -1.58
CA ILE A 124 -13.59 -6.54 -2.04
C ILE A 124 -12.62 -6.79 -0.87
N GLU A 125 -12.40 -5.79 -0.02
CA GLU A 125 -11.40 -5.86 1.06
C GLU A 125 -11.89 -6.70 2.26
N PHE A 126 -13.19 -6.64 2.56
CA PHE A 126 -13.81 -7.34 3.70
C PHE A 126 -15.05 -8.14 3.27
N PRO A 127 -14.90 -9.24 2.50
CA PRO A 127 -16.03 -10.07 2.10
C PRO A 127 -16.77 -10.63 3.34
N GLY A 128 -18.02 -10.19 3.54
CA GLY A 128 -18.82 -10.59 4.71
C GLY A 128 -18.42 -9.92 6.04
N GLY A 129 -17.55 -8.91 6.01
CA GLY A 129 -17.12 -8.16 7.19
C GLY A 129 -18.18 -7.21 7.75
N GLU A 130 -18.07 -6.88 9.04
CA GLU A 130 -19.02 -6.01 9.71
C GLU A 130 -18.79 -4.54 9.33
N ARG A 131 -19.76 -3.96 8.60
CA ARG A 131 -19.70 -2.58 8.08
C ARG A 131 -20.12 -1.53 9.10
N ALA A 132 -20.95 -1.94 10.06
CA ALA A 132 -21.61 -1.05 11.00
C ALA A 132 -20.66 -0.10 11.76
N PRO A 133 -19.45 -0.52 12.19
CA PRO A 133 -18.53 0.38 12.88
C PRO A 133 -18.05 1.57 12.04
N TYR A 134 -18.00 1.39 10.71
CA TYR A 134 -17.46 2.38 9.77
C TYR A 134 -18.53 3.25 9.12
N LEU A 135 -19.82 3.01 9.38
CA LEU A 135 -20.93 3.73 8.77
C LEU A 135 -21.69 4.59 9.79
N ASP A 136 -22.13 5.76 9.36
CA ASP A 136 -23.05 6.62 10.11
C ASP A 136 -24.52 6.17 9.94
N GLY A 137 -25.45 6.93 10.54
CA GLY A 137 -26.87 6.60 10.50
C GLY A 137 -27.50 6.66 9.10
N ASP A 138 -26.86 7.35 8.16
CA ASP A 138 -27.29 7.47 6.77
C ASP A 138 -26.56 6.47 5.85
N GLY A 139 -25.80 5.54 6.43
CA GLY A 139 -25.03 4.53 5.70
C GLY A 139 -23.81 5.12 4.96
N ARG A 140 -23.34 6.31 5.34
CA ARG A 140 -22.12 6.92 4.78
C ARG A 140 -20.92 6.56 5.64
N MET A 141 -19.74 6.52 5.03
CA MET A 141 -18.51 6.25 5.76
C MET A 141 -18.23 7.33 6.81
N ARG A 142 -17.93 6.90 8.05
CA ARG A 142 -17.45 7.74 9.14
C ARG A 142 -16.04 8.21 8.83
N LEU A 143 -15.92 9.45 8.34
CA LEU A 143 -14.64 10.03 8.04
C LEU A 143 -13.93 10.47 9.31
N ARG A 144 -12.62 10.18 9.42
CA ARG A 144 -11.76 10.80 10.42
C ARG A 144 -11.48 12.25 10.03
N PRO A 145 -11.19 13.13 11.00
CA PRO A 145 -10.86 14.52 10.71
C PRO A 145 -9.68 14.61 9.74
N ASN A 146 -9.82 15.42 8.69
CA ASN A 146 -8.70 15.73 7.80
C ASN A 146 -7.60 16.50 8.57
N ASN A 147 -6.38 16.50 8.04
CA ASN A 147 -5.21 17.12 8.68
C ASN A 147 -4.97 16.62 10.10
N SER A 148 -5.12 15.31 10.31
CA SER A 148 -4.93 14.68 11.62
C SER A 148 -4.08 13.43 11.54
N ARG A 149 -3.46 13.05 12.66
CA ARG A 149 -2.78 11.76 12.82
C ARG A 149 -3.37 10.96 13.97
N HIS A 150 -3.43 9.65 13.80
CA HIS A 150 -3.91 8.71 14.81
C HIS A 150 -2.88 7.60 14.99
N ALA A 151 -2.53 7.31 16.25
CA ALA A 151 -1.73 6.14 16.57
C ALA A 151 -2.66 4.92 16.56
N GLU A 152 -2.28 3.89 15.83
CA GLU A 152 -3.06 2.66 15.70
C GLU A 152 -2.19 1.45 16.03
N PRO A 153 -2.77 0.31 16.43
CA PRO A 153 -2.04 -0.94 16.50
C PRO A 153 -1.47 -1.32 15.13
N TYR A 154 -0.30 -1.94 15.12
CA TYR A 154 0.18 -2.64 13.94
C TYR A 154 -0.26 -4.10 14.01
N GLU A 155 -1.14 -4.49 13.10
CA GLU A 155 -1.65 -5.85 12.99
C GLU A 155 -1.16 -6.47 11.68
N PRO A 156 -0.23 -7.45 11.74
CA PRO A 156 0.21 -8.17 10.56
C PRO A 156 -0.93 -9.02 9.98
N GLU A 157 -1.20 -8.89 8.68
CA GLU A 157 -2.26 -9.63 7.98
C GLU A 157 -1.83 -11.08 7.67
N TYR A 158 -1.59 -11.90 8.71
CA TYR A 158 -1.07 -13.27 8.54
C TYR A 158 -1.89 -14.14 7.58
N GLY A 159 -3.22 -14.00 7.59
CA GLY A 159 -4.10 -14.75 6.68
C GLY A 159 -3.88 -14.39 5.21
N LYS A 160 -3.58 -13.12 4.92
CA LYS A 160 -3.37 -12.59 3.57
C LYS A 160 -2.00 -12.94 3.01
N TYR A 161 -0.97 -12.88 3.86
CA TYR A 161 0.41 -13.11 3.42
C TYR A 161 0.92 -14.53 3.66
N GLY A 162 0.11 -15.44 4.22
CA GLY A 162 0.51 -16.84 4.38
C GLY A 162 1.34 -17.13 5.62
N GLY A 163 1.03 -16.45 6.74
CA GLY A 163 1.66 -16.67 8.04
C GLY A 163 2.95 -15.86 8.27
N PRO A 164 3.72 -16.18 9.32
CA PRO A 164 4.86 -15.37 9.75
C PRO A 164 5.95 -15.17 8.69
N ALA A 165 6.33 -16.24 7.96
CA ALA A 165 7.34 -16.15 6.91
C ALA A 165 6.89 -15.26 5.75
N GLY A 166 5.61 -15.31 5.40
CA GLY A 166 5.05 -14.45 4.36
C GLY A 166 4.96 -12.99 4.78
N ILE A 167 4.65 -12.71 6.06
CA ILE A 167 4.73 -11.35 6.62
C ILE A 167 6.17 -10.82 6.57
N GLU A 168 7.17 -11.63 6.90
CA GLU A 168 8.57 -11.20 6.83
C GLU A 168 8.97 -10.78 5.40
N LEU A 169 8.58 -11.58 4.40
CA LEU A 169 8.78 -11.24 2.98
C LEU A 169 7.97 -10.00 2.55
N ALA A 170 6.73 -9.86 3.03
CA ALA A 170 5.90 -8.72 2.74
C ALA A 170 6.46 -7.43 3.33
N GLU A 171 6.87 -7.43 4.61
CA GLU A 171 7.53 -6.29 5.27
C GLU A 171 8.85 -5.92 4.59
N TRP A 172 9.64 -6.91 4.18
CA TRP A 172 10.83 -6.68 3.35
C TRP A 172 10.44 -5.97 2.04
N HIS A 173 9.45 -6.48 1.32
CA HIS A 173 9.02 -5.89 0.05
C HIS A 173 8.43 -4.48 0.22
N PHE A 174 7.62 -4.25 1.26
CA PHE A 174 7.03 -2.95 1.56
C PHE A 174 8.09 -1.90 1.86
N ARG A 175 9.15 -2.26 2.57
CA ARG A 175 10.28 -1.36 2.79
C ARG A 175 10.94 -0.97 1.47
N HIS A 176 11.39 -1.96 0.69
CA HIS A 176 12.14 -1.71 -0.54
C HIS A 176 11.30 -0.98 -1.59
N SER A 177 10.01 -1.30 -1.70
CA SER A 177 9.09 -0.59 -2.59
C SER A 177 8.83 0.85 -2.12
N SER A 178 8.74 1.10 -0.81
CA SER A 178 8.62 2.46 -0.25
C SER A 178 9.85 3.31 -0.55
N GLU A 179 11.04 2.76 -0.37
CA GLU A 179 12.32 3.41 -0.70
C GLU A 179 12.40 3.71 -2.21
N LEU A 180 12.11 2.72 -3.07
CA LEU A 180 12.09 2.87 -4.52
C LEU A 180 11.13 3.97 -4.97
N VAL A 181 9.90 3.99 -4.44
CA VAL A 181 8.88 4.99 -4.81
C VAL A 181 9.29 6.39 -4.34
N ALA A 182 9.79 6.52 -3.11
CA ALA A 182 10.27 7.80 -2.58
C ALA A 182 11.42 8.35 -3.44
N ASP A 183 12.40 7.50 -3.80
CA ASP A 183 13.50 7.91 -4.67
C ASP A 183 13.05 8.22 -6.09
N ALA A 184 12.12 7.44 -6.65
CA ALA A 184 11.58 7.70 -7.97
C ALA A 184 10.79 9.02 -8.01
N PHE A 185 10.03 9.35 -6.97
CA PHE A 185 9.35 10.64 -6.87
C PHE A 185 10.33 11.82 -6.80
N ARG A 186 11.46 11.63 -6.11
CA ARG A 186 12.53 12.64 -5.97
C ARG A 186 13.33 12.84 -7.25
N THR A 187 13.66 11.76 -7.96
CA THR A 187 14.66 11.76 -9.03
C THR A 187 14.08 11.73 -10.44
N LYS A 188 12.80 11.35 -10.59
CA LYS A 188 12.13 11.23 -11.89
C LYS A 188 10.96 12.20 -12.01
N ASN A 189 10.52 12.43 -13.25
CA ASN A 189 9.39 13.28 -13.57
C ASN A 189 8.02 12.62 -13.32
N LEU A 190 7.88 11.83 -12.23
CA LEU A 190 6.63 11.15 -11.88
C LEU A 190 5.49 12.09 -11.46
N HIS A 191 5.72 13.40 -11.44
CA HIS A 191 4.65 14.40 -11.33
C HIS A 191 3.87 14.54 -12.65
N LEU A 192 4.47 14.15 -13.79
CA LEU A 192 3.80 14.08 -15.09
C LEU A 192 3.09 12.74 -15.22
N ARG A 193 1.77 12.76 -15.44
CA ARG A 193 0.92 11.56 -15.50
C ARG A 193 1.43 10.53 -16.53
N THR A 194 1.86 10.97 -17.69
CA THR A 194 2.37 10.08 -18.75
C THR A 194 3.66 9.37 -18.34
N VAL A 195 4.57 10.06 -17.65
CA VAL A 195 5.81 9.48 -17.13
C VAL A 195 5.52 8.52 -15.97
N LEU A 196 4.57 8.88 -15.09
CA LEU A 196 4.11 8.00 -14.02
C LEU A 196 3.55 6.70 -14.56
N LEU A 197 2.55 6.77 -15.44
CA LEU A 197 1.92 5.58 -16.02
C LEU A 197 2.90 4.75 -16.84
N GLY A 198 3.75 5.38 -17.65
CA GLY A 198 4.77 4.69 -18.42
C GLY A 198 5.82 4.02 -17.54
N THR A 199 6.20 4.62 -16.41
CA THR A 199 7.14 4.00 -15.45
C THR A 199 6.47 2.83 -14.73
N SER A 200 5.21 2.99 -14.28
CA SER A 200 4.45 1.92 -13.63
C SER A 200 4.24 0.73 -14.54
N ALA A 201 3.88 0.94 -15.81
CA ALA A 201 3.72 -0.12 -16.80
C ALA A 201 5.01 -0.93 -17.01
N GLN A 202 6.17 -0.27 -17.00
CA GLN A 202 7.46 -0.94 -17.11
C GLN A 202 7.79 -1.75 -15.84
N LEU A 203 7.53 -1.21 -14.64
CA LEU A 203 7.73 -1.96 -13.39
C LEU A 203 6.80 -3.18 -13.32
N MET A 204 5.55 -3.04 -13.75
CA MET A 204 4.62 -4.17 -13.87
C MET A 204 5.18 -5.23 -14.81
N MET A 205 5.70 -4.84 -15.98
CA MET A 205 6.27 -5.76 -16.97
C MET A 205 7.55 -6.46 -16.47
N VAL A 206 8.40 -5.76 -15.72
CA VAL A 206 9.57 -6.37 -15.06
C VAL A 206 9.09 -7.42 -14.07
N MET A 207 8.20 -7.05 -13.14
CA MET A 207 7.72 -7.95 -12.09
C MET A 207 7.03 -9.17 -12.66
N SER A 208 6.04 -9.00 -13.54
CA SER A 208 5.32 -10.10 -14.14
C SER A 208 6.23 -10.96 -15.03
N GLY A 209 7.16 -10.35 -15.76
CA GLY A 209 8.12 -11.05 -16.60
C GLY A 209 9.13 -11.90 -15.81
N CYS A 210 9.47 -11.52 -14.57
CA CYS A 210 10.33 -12.32 -13.69
C CYS A 210 9.65 -13.62 -13.22
N PHE A 211 8.34 -13.58 -12.95
CA PHE A 211 7.58 -14.73 -12.46
C PHE A 211 6.96 -15.58 -13.58
N LEU A 212 6.66 -14.96 -14.72
CA LEU A 212 6.03 -15.60 -15.89
C LEU A 212 6.94 -15.41 -17.12
N PRO A 213 7.94 -16.28 -17.30
CA PRO A 213 8.88 -16.18 -18.41
C PRO A 213 8.25 -16.59 -19.75
N GLY A 214 7.11 -17.28 -19.77
CA GLY A 214 6.39 -17.61 -20.99
C GLY A 214 5.46 -16.49 -21.44
N ASP A 215 5.59 -16.05 -22.70
CA ASP A 215 4.76 -14.94 -23.24
C ASP A 215 3.25 -15.25 -23.17
N ARG A 216 2.86 -16.51 -23.40
CA ARG A 216 1.45 -16.93 -23.32
C ARG A 216 0.89 -16.90 -21.91
N GLU A 217 1.69 -17.35 -20.93
CA GLU A 217 1.30 -17.35 -19.52
C GLU A 217 1.20 -15.92 -18.98
N LEU A 218 2.18 -15.08 -19.34
CA LEU A 218 2.18 -13.67 -19.01
C LEU A 218 0.97 -12.93 -19.61
N ALA A 219 0.67 -13.16 -20.89
CA ALA A 219 -0.51 -12.59 -21.53
C ALA A 219 -1.80 -13.04 -20.82
N GLY A 220 -1.94 -14.34 -20.55
CA GLY A 220 -3.11 -14.87 -19.83
C GLY A 220 -3.28 -14.32 -18.42
N TYR A 221 -2.17 -14.07 -17.70
CA TYR A 221 -2.21 -13.39 -16.41
C TYR A 221 -2.68 -11.93 -16.53
N LEU A 222 -2.15 -11.18 -17.48
CA LEU A 222 -2.52 -9.77 -17.69
C LEU A 222 -3.99 -9.64 -18.13
N ASP A 223 -4.49 -10.55 -18.98
CA ASP A 223 -5.89 -10.61 -19.39
C ASP A 223 -6.79 -10.92 -18.18
N SER A 224 -6.43 -11.91 -17.37
CA SER A 224 -7.19 -12.26 -16.15
C SER A 224 -7.23 -11.10 -15.15
N TYR A 225 -6.10 -10.38 -15.00
CA TYR A 225 -6.01 -9.21 -14.13
C TYR A 225 -6.86 -8.05 -14.65
N TYR A 226 -6.85 -7.80 -15.95
CA TYR A 226 -7.74 -6.83 -16.60
C TYR A 226 -9.22 -7.17 -16.37
N GLU A 227 -9.61 -8.43 -16.63
CA GLU A 227 -11.00 -8.88 -16.46
C GLU A 227 -11.47 -8.74 -15.00
N PHE A 228 -10.61 -9.09 -14.03
CA PHE A 228 -10.92 -8.96 -12.60
C PHE A 228 -11.32 -7.53 -12.25
N TRP A 229 -10.48 -6.54 -12.60
CA TRP A 229 -10.76 -5.13 -12.29
C TRP A 229 -11.91 -4.56 -13.12
N HIS A 230 -12.08 -5.02 -14.36
CA HIS A 230 -13.20 -4.62 -15.20
C HIS A 230 -14.54 -5.07 -14.62
N ARG A 231 -14.61 -6.30 -14.09
CA ARG A 231 -15.81 -6.83 -13.42
C ARG A 231 -16.06 -6.19 -12.06
N ALA A 232 -15.01 -5.78 -11.35
CA ALA A 232 -15.12 -5.17 -10.03
C ALA A 232 -15.72 -3.75 -10.07
N PHE A 233 -15.56 -3.01 -11.17
CA PHE A 233 -16.04 -1.63 -11.30
C PHE A 233 -16.94 -1.41 -12.54
N PRO A 234 -18.05 -2.16 -12.68
CA PRO A 234 -18.91 -2.07 -13.85
C PRO A 234 -19.61 -0.70 -13.91
N GLY A 235 -19.80 -0.15 -15.12
CA GLY A 235 -20.60 1.07 -15.33
C GLY A 235 -19.99 2.38 -14.82
N THR A 236 -18.79 2.35 -14.23
CA THR A 236 -18.11 3.56 -13.73
C THR A 236 -17.52 4.47 -14.81
N GLY A 237 -17.49 4.01 -16.07
CA GLY A 237 -16.86 4.74 -17.18
C GLY A 237 -15.33 4.82 -17.09
N PHE A 238 -14.69 4.28 -16.04
CA PHE A 238 -13.23 4.30 -15.85
C PHE A 238 -12.48 3.40 -16.83
N ILE A 239 -13.17 2.43 -17.44
CA ILE A 239 -12.61 1.45 -18.38
C ILE A 239 -13.46 1.46 -19.65
N GLY A 240 -13.37 2.56 -20.42
CA GLY A 240 -14.00 2.65 -21.73
C GLY A 240 -13.21 1.87 -22.78
N THR A 241 -13.68 0.68 -23.16
CA THR A 241 -12.99 -0.23 -24.08
C THR A 241 -12.59 0.44 -25.40
N GLU A 242 -13.47 1.23 -26.00
CA GLU A 242 -13.17 1.91 -27.27
C GLU A 242 -12.05 2.96 -27.17
N GLU A 243 -11.99 3.73 -26.08
CA GLU A 243 -10.94 4.73 -25.89
C GLU A 243 -9.60 4.05 -25.60
N TYR A 244 -9.61 2.96 -24.84
CA TYR A 244 -8.43 2.13 -24.59
C TYR A 244 -7.91 1.52 -25.90
N ASP A 245 -8.78 0.95 -26.72
CA ASP A 245 -8.40 0.33 -28.00
C ASP A 245 -7.80 1.36 -28.97
N ARG A 246 -8.40 2.56 -29.08
CA ARG A 246 -7.86 3.65 -29.90
C ARG A 246 -6.49 4.10 -29.40
N ASN A 247 -6.35 4.34 -28.09
CA ASN A 247 -5.08 4.78 -27.50
C ASN A 247 -3.99 3.70 -27.61
N TYR A 248 -4.37 2.43 -27.45
CA TYR A 248 -3.46 1.30 -27.65
C TYR A 248 -3.01 1.21 -29.10
N ALA A 249 -3.92 1.27 -30.08
CA ALA A 249 -3.56 1.23 -31.49
C ALA A 249 -2.55 2.32 -31.89
N ALA A 250 -2.69 3.52 -31.31
CA ALA A 250 -1.76 4.63 -31.54
C ALA A 250 -0.37 4.43 -30.90
N THR A 251 -0.26 3.61 -29.85
CA THR A 251 0.96 3.45 -29.04
C THR A 251 1.59 2.06 -29.11
N ALA A 252 0.89 1.08 -29.69
CA ALA A 252 1.25 -0.33 -29.67
C ALA A 252 2.66 -0.62 -30.21
N PRO A 253 3.14 -0.04 -31.33
CA PRO A 253 4.49 -0.31 -31.81
C PRO A 253 5.58 0.12 -30.81
N ALA A 254 5.40 1.28 -30.19
CA ALA A 254 6.35 1.80 -29.20
C ALA A 254 6.31 0.99 -27.89
N LEU A 255 5.11 0.60 -27.44
CA LEU A 255 4.93 -0.25 -26.27
C LEU A 255 5.55 -1.64 -26.48
N ALA A 256 5.28 -2.27 -27.63
CA ALA A 256 5.83 -3.57 -27.98
C ALA A 256 7.37 -3.54 -27.99
N ALA A 257 7.97 -2.53 -28.63
CA ALA A 257 9.42 -2.36 -28.63
C ALA A 257 9.99 -2.15 -27.22
N GLN A 258 9.31 -1.41 -26.35
CA GLN A 258 9.74 -1.20 -24.96
C GLN A 258 9.63 -2.49 -24.14
N PHE A 259 8.51 -3.20 -24.23
CA PHE A 259 8.28 -4.41 -23.46
C PHE A 259 9.20 -5.54 -23.92
N ALA A 260 9.48 -5.67 -25.22
CA ALA A 260 10.48 -6.61 -25.72
C ALA A 260 11.88 -6.36 -25.12
N ARG A 261 12.29 -5.08 -24.98
CA ARG A 261 13.57 -4.73 -24.32
C ARG A 261 13.59 -5.12 -22.86
N ILE A 262 12.50 -4.87 -22.13
CA ILE A 262 12.38 -5.25 -20.72
C ILE A 262 12.44 -6.77 -20.57
N ARG A 263 11.71 -7.50 -21.42
CA ARG A 263 11.70 -8.97 -21.43
C ARG A 263 13.09 -9.55 -21.71
N ALA A 264 13.81 -8.97 -22.67
CA ALA A 264 15.19 -9.36 -22.96
C ALA A 264 16.13 -9.10 -21.77
N ALA A 265 15.98 -7.97 -21.07
CA ALA A 265 16.79 -7.65 -19.89
C ALA A 265 16.52 -8.65 -18.73
N VAL A 266 15.24 -8.90 -18.43
CA VAL A 266 14.84 -9.85 -17.39
C VAL A 266 15.33 -11.28 -17.70
N ALA A 267 15.27 -11.70 -18.97
CA ALA A 267 15.77 -13.00 -19.39
C ALA A 267 17.31 -13.09 -19.38
N GLY A 268 18.00 -11.99 -19.72
CA GLY A 268 19.46 -11.91 -19.78
C GLY A 268 20.14 -12.02 -18.42
N ASP A 269 19.55 -11.43 -17.38
CA ASP A 269 20.05 -11.53 -16.00
C ASP A 269 20.02 -12.97 -15.44
N GLY A 270 19.23 -13.86 -16.04
CA GLY A 270 19.23 -15.30 -15.71
C GLY A 270 20.44 -16.09 -16.24
N THR A 271 21.22 -15.51 -17.16
CA THR A 271 22.39 -16.19 -17.79
C THR A 271 23.74 -15.75 -17.24
N ALA A 272 23.80 -14.66 -16.46
CA ALA A 272 25.04 -14.12 -15.90
C ALA A 272 25.48 -14.75 -14.55
N GLY A 273 24.72 -15.74 -14.03
CA GLY A 273 24.96 -16.34 -12.70
C GLY A 273 25.62 -17.74 -12.68
N THR A 274 26.18 -18.23 -13.79
CA THR A 274 26.80 -19.57 -13.85
C THR A 274 28.18 -19.58 -14.55
N ALA A 275 29.08 -18.71 -14.12
CA ALA A 275 30.50 -18.81 -14.46
C ALA A 275 31.36 -18.73 -13.18
#